data_AF-A0A1I4BM01-F1
#
_entry.id   AF-A0A1I4BM01-F1
#
_cell.length_a   1.000
_cell.length_b   1.000
_cell.length_c   1.000
_cell.angle_alpha   90.00
_cell.angle_beta   90.00
_cell.angle_gamma   90.00
#
_symmetry.space_group_name_H-M   'P 1'
#
loop_
_entity.id
_entity.type
_entity.pdbx_description
1 polymer ?
#
loop_
_entity_poly.entity_id
_entity_poly.type
_entity_poly.pdbx_seq_one_letter_code
_entity_poly.pdbx_strand_id
1 'polypeptide(L)'
;MVAAQAAPPESLDPREHARLDHAFHLAICEAAHNPVLLHTLQSLTDLMLTTVFASVNNLYHRPPCKKQLDRQHARLYHAVIERLPEQARRAARDHIHGIRDSLREIEQEEQRLVRTTMRLESED
;
A
#
# COMPACT_ATOMS: atom_id res chain seq x y z
N MET A 1 -33.38 23.35 -12.99
CA MET A 1 -32.13 22.99 -12.27
C MET A 1 -32.29 21.57 -11.75
N VAL A 2 -31.80 20.58 -12.51
CA VAL A 2 -31.72 19.19 -12.03
C VAL A 2 -30.38 19.05 -11.34
N ALA A 3 -30.42 18.76 -10.04
CA ALA A 3 -29.24 18.48 -9.24
C ALA A 3 -28.55 17.24 -9.80
N ALA A 4 -27.37 17.43 -10.41
CA ALA A 4 -26.47 16.33 -10.72
C ALA A 4 -25.98 15.76 -9.39
N GLN A 5 -26.59 14.66 -8.98
CA GLN A 5 -26.11 13.83 -7.90
C GLN A 5 -24.72 13.33 -8.33
N ALA A 6 -23.67 13.89 -7.73
CA ALA A 6 -22.32 13.39 -7.91
C ALA A 6 -22.33 11.92 -7.49
N ALA A 7 -22.14 11.03 -8.46
CA ALA A 7 -21.91 9.62 -8.21
C ALA A 7 -20.81 9.49 -7.13
N PRO A 8 -20.92 8.56 -6.18
CA PRO A 8 -19.81 8.27 -5.28
C PRO A 8 -18.58 7.98 -6.15
N PRO A 9 -17.37 8.45 -5.77
CA PRO A 9 -16.18 8.16 -6.55
C PRO A 9 -16.10 6.64 -6.70
N GLU A 10 -16.19 6.16 -7.94
CA GLU A 10 -16.02 4.75 -8.27
C GLU A 10 -14.73 4.29 -7.59
N SER A 11 -14.83 3.32 -6.68
CA SER A 11 -13.67 2.68 -6.10
C SER A 11 -12.89 2.05 -7.25
N LEU A 12 -11.69 2.56 -7.52
CA LEU A 12 -10.83 2.04 -8.57
C LEU A 12 -10.60 0.54 -8.34
N ASP A 13 -10.54 -0.22 -9.43
CA ASP A 13 -10.15 -1.64 -9.40
C ASP A 13 -8.82 -1.77 -8.63
N PRO A 14 -8.70 -2.70 -7.67
CA PRO A 14 -7.45 -3.00 -6.98
C PRO A 14 -6.23 -3.17 -7.90
N ARG A 15 -6.42 -3.73 -9.11
CA ARG A 15 -5.34 -3.86 -10.09
C ARG A 15 -4.83 -2.51 -10.56
N GLU A 16 -5.74 -1.57 -10.79
CA GLU A 16 -5.42 -0.21 -11.20
C GLU A 16 -4.75 0.56 -10.06
N HIS A 17 -5.21 0.35 -8.81
CA HIS A 17 -4.52 0.88 -7.63
C HIS A 17 -3.07 0.40 -7.53
N ALA A 18 -2.83 -0.91 -7.72
CA ALA A 18 -1.47 -1.47 -7.71
C ALA A 18 -0.59 -0.87 -8.82
N ARG A 19 -1.16 -0.66 -10.02
CA ARG A 19 -0.46 -0.04 -11.15
C ARG A 19 -0.06 1.40 -10.84
N LEU A 20 -0.97 2.18 -10.27
CA LEU A 20 -0.72 3.57 -9.89
C LEU A 20 0.29 3.70 -8.74
N ASP A 21 0.21 2.81 -7.76
CA ASP A 21 1.18 2.71 -6.65
C ASP A 21 2.59 2.43 -7.16
N HIS A 22 2.74 1.43 -8.04
CA HIS A 22 4.02 1.13 -8.68
C HIS A 22 4.56 2.31 -9.49
N ALA A 23 3.70 2.97 -10.29
CA ALA A 23 4.09 4.14 -11.07
C ALA A 23 4.58 5.31 -10.20
N PHE A 24 3.95 5.53 -9.03
CA PHE A 24 4.38 6.51 -8.05
C PHE A 24 5.79 6.21 -7.51
N HIS A 25 6.04 4.97 -7.11
CA HIS A 25 7.36 4.56 -6.62
C HIS A 25 8.45 4.68 -7.69
N LEU A 26 8.14 4.28 -8.93
CA LEU A 26 9.05 4.39 -10.06
C LEU A 26 9.46 5.85 -10.33
N ALA A 27 8.49 6.76 -10.38
CA ALA A 27 8.75 8.18 -10.61
C ALA A 27 9.69 8.79 -9.56
N ILE A 28 9.57 8.41 -8.28
CA ILE A 28 10.48 8.86 -7.22
C ILE A 28 11.88 8.30 -7.42
N CYS A 29 12.01 7.00 -7.75
CA CYS A 29 13.30 6.37 -7.98
C CYS A 29 14.04 6.96 -9.19
N GLU A 30 13.32 7.24 -10.28
CA GLU A 30 13.88 7.91 -11.46
C GLU A 30 14.33 9.34 -11.12
N ALA A 31 13.49 10.11 -10.42
CA ALA A 31 13.82 11.47 -10.00
C ALA A 31 15.04 11.53 -9.06
N ALA A 32 15.31 10.47 -8.30
CA ALA A 32 16.49 10.37 -7.44
C ALA A 32 17.79 10.13 -8.23
N HIS A 33 17.72 9.81 -9.53
CA HIS A 33 18.87 9.53 -10.40
C HIS A 33 19.83 8.49 -9.80
N ASN A 34 19.29 7.50 -9.08
CA ASN A 34 20.04 6.45 -8.42
C ASN A 34 19.71 5.09 -9.03
N PRO A 35 20.58 4.54 -9.89
CA PRO A 35 20.30 3.27 -10.59
C PRO A 35 20.18 2.08 -9.64
N VAL A 36 20.78 2.13 -8.44
CA VAL A 36 20.61 1.09 -7.41
C VAL A 36 19.19 1.08 -6.88
N LEU A 37 18.58 2.25 -6.66
CA LEU A 37 17.17 2.34 -6.22
C LEU A 37 16.22 1.81 -7.29
N LEU A 38 16.46 2.16 -8.56
CA LEU A 38 15.66 1.67 -9.68
C LEU A 38 15.73 0.15 -9.79
N HIS A 39 16.93 -0.42 -9.77
CA HIS A 39 17.11 -1.87 -9.84
C HIS A 39 16.49 -2.59 -8.63
N THR A 40 16.66 -2.01 -7.44
CA THR A 40 16.06 -2.55 -6.21
C THR A 40 14.53 -2.56 -6.30
N LEU A 41 13.91 -1.45 -6.76
CA LEU A 41 12.46 -1.39 -6.97
C LEU A 41 11.98 -2.43 -7.98
N GLN A 42 12.71 -2.62 -9.09
CA GLN A 42 12.38 -3.64 -10.11
C GLN A 42 12.44 -5.05 -9.53
N SER A 43 13.55 -5.43 -8.88
CA SER A 43 13.69 -6.75 -8.25
C SER A 43 12.66 -7.01 -7.16
N LEU A 44 12.33 -5.98 -6.38
CA LEU A 44 11.28 -6.05 -5.38
C LEU A 44 9.90 -6.16 -6.02
N THR A 45 9.61 -5.45 -7.11
CA THR A 45 8.33 -5.56 -7.80
C THR A 45 8.17 -6.96 -8.41
N ASP A 46 9.21 -7.52 -9.02
CA ASP A 46 9.19 -8.86 -9.60
C ASP A 46 8.96 -9.95 -8.54
N LEU A 47 9.62 -9.83 -7.38
CA LEU A 47 9.44 -10.75 -6.24
C LEU A 47 8.09 -10.52 -5.52
N MET A 48 7.61 -9.27 -5.49
CA MET A 48 6.41 -8.86 -4.77
C MET A 48 5.13 -8.83 -5.62
N LEU A 49 5.17 -9.09 -6.92
CA LEU A 49 3.94 -9.26 -7.72
C LEU A 49 3.04 -10.39 -7.19
N THR A 50 3.58 -11.32 -6.39
CA THR A 50 2.79 -12.35 -5.69
C THR A 50 2.33 -11.89 -4.30
N THR A 51 3.14 -11.11 -3.57
CA THR A 51 2.89 -10.72 -2.16
C THR A 51 2.40 -9.29 -1.98
N VAL A 52 2.96 -8.28 -2.65
CA VAL A 52 2.42 -6.91 -2.70
C VAL A 52 1.10 -6.87 -3.44
N PHE A 53 0.88 -7.64 -4.51
CA PHE A 53 -0.44 -7.66 -5.16
C PHE A 53 -1.53 -8.29 -4.28
N ALA A 54 -1.18 -9.33 -3.51
CA ALA A 54 -2.07 -9.91 -2.50
C ALA A 54 -2.27 -8.94 -1.31
N SER A 55 -1.21 -8.28 -0.87
CA SER A 55 -1.21 -7.27 0.20
C SER A 55 -2.00 -6.03 -0.16
N VAL A 56 -1.79 -5.46 -1.34
CA VAL A 56 -2.48 -4.28 -1.89
C VAL A 56 -3.93 -4.65 -2.18
N ASN A 57 -4.23 -5.83 -2.73
CA ASN A 57 -5.62 -6.29 -2.78
C ASN A 57 -6.22 -6.32 -1.36
N ASN A 58 -5.62 -7.00 -0.40
CA ASN A 58 -6.22 -7.17 0.93
C ASN A 58 -6.30 -5.83 1.72
N LEU A 59 -5.29 -4.96 1.59
CA LEU A 59 -5.19 -3.67 2.28
C LEU A 59 -6.09 -2.61 1.65
N TYR A 60 -6.20 -2.53 0.33
CA TYR A 60 -7.06 -1.53 -0.34
C TYR A 60 -8.55 -1.88 -0.23
N HIS A 61 -8.90 -3.14 0.00
CA HIS A 61 -10.26 -3.54 0.39
C HIS A 61 -10.60 -3.18 1.85
N ARG A 62 -9.63 -2.73 2.65
CA ARG A 62 -9.81 -2.26 4.04
C ARG A 62 -9.73 -0.73 4.10
N PRO A 63 -10.87 0.00 4.17
CA PRO A 63 -10.89 1.46 4.09
C PRO A 63 -9.96 2.21 5.07
N PRO A 64 -9.78 1.78 6.34
CA PRO A 64 -8.84 2.44 7.25
C PRO A 64 -7.38 2.32 6.81
N CYS A 65 -6.98 1.14 6.33
CA CYS A 65 -5.62 0.86 5.89
C CYS A 65 -5.28 1.65 4.62
N LYS A 66 -6.21 1.67 3.65
CA LYS A 66 -6.09 2.51 2.46
C LYS A 66 -5.86 3.99 2.81
N LYS A 67 -6.70 4.56 3.68
CA LYS A 67 -6.56 5.97 4.09
C LYS A 67 -5.21 6.27 4.74
N GLN A 68 -4.64 5.32 5.47
CA GLN A 68 -3.32 5.46 6.07
C GLN A 68 -2.20 5.45 5.02
N LEU A 69 -2.28 4.53 4.04
CA LEU A 69 -1.34 4.46 2.92
C LEU A 69 -1.37 5.75 2.09
N ASP A 70 -2.56 6.21 1.70
CA ASP A 70 -2.73 7.44 0.92
C ASP A 70 -2.10 8.65 1.66
N ARG A 71 -2.24 8.73 2.99
CA ARG A 71 -1.59 9.76 3.83
C ARG A 71 -0.07 9.63 3.87
N GLN A 72 0.46 8.41 3.89
CA GLN A 72 1.90 8.17 3.85
C GLN A 72 2.49 8.60 2.50
N HIS A 73 1.86 8.25 1.39
CA HIS A 73 2.27 8.69 0.05
C HIS A 73 2.19 10.20 -0.09
N ALA A 74 1.10 10.83 0.36
CA ALA A 74 0.97 12.28 0.31
C ALA A 74 2.11 12.99 1.07
N ARG A 75 2.47 12.52 2.26
CA ARG A 75 3.61 13.07 3.03
C ARG A 75 4.94 12.92 2.29
N LEU A 76 5.17 11.75 1.68
CA LEU A 76 6.38 11.52 0.88
C LEU A 76 6.42 12.44 -0.34
N TYR A 77 5.31 12.52 -1.08
CA TYR A 77 5.15 13.39 -2.24
C TYR A 77 5.47 14.85 -1.91
N HIS A 78 4.85 15.39 -0.85
CA HIS A 78 5.11 16.77 -0.44
C HIS A 78 6.58 16.99 -0.07
N ALA A 79 7.17 16.09 0.71
CA ALA A 79 8.58 16.22 1.08
C ALA A 79 9.53 16.16 -0.13
N VAL A 80 9.21 15.38 -1.17
CA VAL A 80 9.99 15.31 -2.41
C VAL A 80 9.84 16.61 -3.21
N ILE A 81 8.61 17.07 -3.45
CA ILE A 81 8.33 18.28 -4.25
C ILE A 81 8.89 19.54 -3.58
N GLU A 82 8.81 19.62 -2.26
CA GLU A 82 9.36 20.74 -1.46
C GLU A 82 10.88 20.64 -1.24
N ARG A 83 11.54 19.61 -1.79
CA ARG A 83 12.99 19.39 -1.70
C ARG A 83 13.50 19.29 -0.25
N LEU A 84 12.79 18.53 0.58
CA LEU A 84 13.10 18.29 1.99
C LEU A 84 13.67 16.87 2.18
N PRO A 85 14.97 16.62 1.92
CA PRO A 85 15.52 15.27 1.80
C PRO A 85 15.40 14.44 3.08
N GLU A 86 15.62 15.03 4.26
CA GLU A 86 15.50 14.31 5.53
C GLU A 86 14.05 13.92 5.83
N GLN A 87 13.10 14.78 5.47
CA GLN A 87 11.67 14.50 5.64
C GLN A 87 11.21 13.43 4.66
N ALA A 88 11.67 13.48 3.41
CA ALA A 88 11.38 12.46 2.40
C ALA A 88 11.93 11.10 2.83
N ARG A 89 13.18 11.05 3.34
CA ARG A 89 13.78 9.83 3.89
C ARG A 89 12.97 9.27 5.05
N ARG A 90 12.55 10.11 5.99
CA ARG A 90 11.72 9.70 7.13
C ARG A 90 10.36 9.18 6.67
N ALA A 91 9.68 9.91 5.79
CA ALA A 91 8.37 9.52 5.25
C ALA A 91 8.43 8.17 4.51
N ALA A 92 9.47 7.95 3.70
CA ALA A 92 9.68 6.68 3.00
C ALA A 92 9.91 5.50 3.97
N ARG A 93 10.71 5.70 5.02
CA ARG A 93 10.90 4.67 6.06
C ARG A 93 9.62 4.37 6.81
N ASP A 94 8.89 5.40 7.22
CA ASP A 94 7.62 5.26 7.93
C ASP A 94 6.58 4.52 7.07
N HIS A 95 6.58 4.75 5.76
CA HIS A 95 5.73 4.04 4.81
C HIS A 95 6.04 2.53 4.76
N ILE A 96 7.31 2.16 4.57
CA ILE A 96 7.73 0.75 4.53
C ILE A 96 7.43 0.03 5.84
N HIS A 97 7.71 0.68 6.99
CA HIS A 97 7.36 0.12 8.30
C HIS A 97 5.85 -0.06 8.47
N GLY A 98 5.06 0.93 8.04
CA GLY A 98 3.60 0.84 8.11
C GLY A 98 3.05 -0.34 7.30
N ILE A 99 3.53 -0.54 6.07
CA ILE A 99 3.15 -1.70 5.26
C ILE A 99 3.49 -3.00 6.00
N ARG A 100 4.74 -3.13 6.47
CA ARG A 100 5.17 -4.33 7.21
C ARG A 100 4.28 -4.64 8.40
N ASP A 101 3.92 -3.62 9.18
CA ASP A 101 3.12 -3.79 10.39
C ASP A 101 1.66 -4.17 10.04
N SER A 102 1.06 -3.54 9.01
CA SER A 102 -0.27 -3.91 8.52
C SER A 102 -0.33 -5.34 7.97
N LEU A 103 0.73 -5.83 7.31
CA LEU A 103 0.78 -7.22 6.84
C LEU A 103 0.83 -8.22 7.99
N ARG A 104 1.61 -7.92 9.03
CA ARG A 104 1.66 -8.75 10.24
C ARG A 104 0.31 -8.80 10.94
N GLU A 105 -0.42 -7.68 10.98
CA GLU A 105 -1.78 -7.64 11.55
C GLU A 105 -2.75 -8.52 10.78
N ILE A 106 -2.73 -8.45 9.44
CA ILE A 106 -3.56 -9.31 8.57
C ILE A 106 -3.25 -10.79 8.81
N GLU A 107 -1.97 -11.17 8.81
CA GLU A 107 -1.55 -12.55 9.04
C GLU A 107 -2.00 -13.06 10.42
N GLN A 108 -1.88 -12.25 11.46
CA GLN A 108 -2.34 -12.60 12.80
C GLN A 108 -3.86 -12.76 12.88
N GLU A 109 -4.61 -11.93 12.16
CA GLU A 109 -6.08 -12.01 12.10
C GLU A 109 -6.53 -13.30 11.39
N GLU A 110 -5.91 -13.64 10.26
CA GLU A 110 -6.16 -14.90 9.55
C GLU A 110 -5.88 -16.12 10.45
N GLN A 111 -4.75 -16.13 11.16
CA GLN A 111 -4.43 -17.20 12.11
C GLN A 111 -5.45 -17.31 13.25
N ARG A 112 -5.99 -16.19 13.75
CA ARG A 112 -7.04 -16.20 14.79
C ARG A 112 -8.35 -16.79 14.27
N LEU A 113 -8.73 -16.46 13.03
CA LEU A 113 -9.93 -17.00 12.39
C LEU A 113 -9.82 -18.51 12.21
N VAL A 114 -8.70 -19.00 11.66
CA VAL A 114 -8.44 -20.44 11.48
C VAL A 114 -8.54 -21.19 12.82
N ARG A 115 -7.91 -20.67 13.87
CA ARG A 115 -7.99 -21.27 15.23
C ARG A 115 -9.39 -21.28 15.80
N THR A 116 -10.22 -20.27 15.48
CA THR A 116 -11.60 -20.20 15.97
C THR A 116 -12.49 -21.19 15.24
N THR A 117 -12.36 -21.28 13.91
CA THR A 117 -13.08 -22.26 13.07
C THR A 117 -12.77 -23.69 13.51
N MET A 118 -11.49 -24.04 13.69
CA MET A 118 -11.10 -25.39 14.14
C MET A 118 -11.68 -25.76 15.52
N ARG A 119 -11.90 -24.78 16.41
CA ARG A 119 -12.50 -25.04 17.73
C ARG A 119 -14.00 -25.32 17.61
N LEU A 120 -14.70 -24.55 16.79
CA LEU A 120 -16.12 -24.75 16.53
C LEU A 120 -16.40 -26.09 15.84
N GLU A 121 -15.53 -26.50 14.91
CA GLU A 121 -15.63 -27.81 14.22
C GLU A 121 -15.26 -29.00 15.13
N SER A 122 -14.56 -28.76 16.25
CA SER A 122 -14.21 -29.81 17.22
C SER A 122 -15.21 -29.97 18.36
N GLU A 123 -16.22 -29.09 18.43
CA GLU A 123 -17.31 -29.11 19.42
C GLU A 123 -18.61 -29.73 18.88
N ASP A 124 -18.62 -30.16 17.60
CA ASP A 124 -19.63 -31.01 16.93
C ASP A 124 -19.12 -32.45 16.75
#